data_AF-A0A6A4LJ15-F1
#
_entry.id   AF-A0A6A4LJ15-F1
#
_cell.length_a   1.000
_cell.length_b   1.000
_cell.length_c   1.000
_cell.angle_alpha   90.00
_cell.angle_beta   90.00
_cell.angle_gamma   90.00
#
_symmetry.space_group_name_H-M   'P 1'
#
loop_
_entity.id
_entity.type
_entity.pdbx_description
1 polymer ?
#
loop_
_entity_poly.entity_id
_entity_poly.type
_entity_poly.pdbx_seq_one_letter_code
_entity_poly.pdbx_strand_id
1 'polypeptide(L)'
;MDIGSTLPKPQLGPPACEKHAKALQFIEEVTRNAESVQQKVLEEILSANAETEYLRRFRLSGSIDRDTFKSNVPVVTYEELQSEIQRIVEGDRSPSCPFIPSPSSSLGGQRKLIPTTKVEMDRRDILTNLRMPVMSL
;
A
#
# COMPACT_ATOMS: atom_id res chain seq x y z
N MET A 1 23.79 -4.64 -17.26
CA MET A 1 23.32 -5.90 -17.88
C MET A 1 21.83 -5.77 -18.01
N ASP A 2 21.37 -5.67 -19.25
CA ASP A 2 19.95 -5.54 -19.60
C ASP A 2 19.32 -6.93 -19.41
N ILE A 3 18.56 -7.10 -18.33
CA ILE A 3 17.78 -8.33 -18.08
C ILE A 3 16.42 -8.13 -18.73
N GLY A 4 16.42 -7.80 -20.02
CA GLY A 4 15.27 -7.92 -20.90
C GLY A 4 14.99 -9.41 -21.11
N SER A 5 14.54 -10.09 -20.06
CA SER A 5 14.09 -11.47 -20.15
C SER A 5 12.84 -11.48 -21.02
N THR A 6 13.01 -11.94 -22.26
CA THR A 6 11.95 -12.46 -23.12
C THR A 6 11.34 -13.70 -22.44
N LEU A 7 10.57 -13.46 -21.38
CA LEU A 7 9.64 -14.46 -20.88
C LEU A 7 8.59 -14.66 -21.99
N PRO A 8 8.30 -15.91 -22.39
CA PRO A 8 7.22 -16.16 -23.31
C PRO A 8 5.95 -15.59 -22.67
N LYS A 9 5.28 -14.66 -23.37
CA LYS A 9 3.95 -14.19 -22.94
C LYS A 9 3.06 -15.43 -22.85
N PRO A 10 2.50 -15.74 -21.66
CA PRO A 10 1.51 -16.79 -21.55
C PRO A 10 0.41 -16.48 -22.56
N GLN A 11 0.09 -17.45 -23.43
CA GLN A 11 -1.04 -17.31 -24.36
C GLN A 11 -2.32 -17.44 -23.53
N LEU A 12 -2.76 -16.32 -22.97
CA LEU A 12 -4.05 -16.19 -22.33
C LEU A 12 -5.15 -16.30 -23.40
N GLY A 13 -6.21 -17.04 -23.09
CA GLY A 13 -7.44 -17.00 -23.88
C GLY A 13 -8.02 -15.58 -23.93
N PRO A 14 -8.93 -15.29 -24.89
CA PRO A 14 -9.55 -13.97 -24.96
C PRO A 14 -10.31 -13.67 -23.66
N PRO A 15 -10.26 -12.44 -23.15
CA PRO A 15 -10.96 -12.07 -21.93
C PRO A 15 -12.48 -12.23 -22.09
N ALA A 16 -13.15 -12.73 -21.05
CA ALA A 16 -14.59 -13.00 -21.08
C ALA A 16 -15.46 -11.76 -21.31
N CYS A 17 -14.98 -10.56 -20.94
CA CYS A 17 -15.66 -9.29 -21.21
C CYS A 17 -14.67 -8.10 -21.16
N GLU A 18 -15.11 -6.91 -21.58
CA GLU A 18 -14.29 -5.69 -21.59
C GLU A 18 -13.75 -5.32 -20.19
N LYS A 19 -14.54 -5.55 -19.13
CA LYS A 19 -14.09 -5.33 -17.74
C LYS A 19 -12.90 -6.21 -17.40
N HIS A 20 -12.91 -7.48 -17.82
CA HIS A 20 -11.79 -8.39 -17.60
C HIS A 20 -10.58 -8.00 -18.43
N ALA A 21 -10.78 -7.57 -19.68
CA ALA A 21 -9.70 -7.06 -20.53
C ALA A 21 -8.96 -5.89 -19.88
N LYS A 22 -9.69 -4.89 -19.37
CA LYS A 22 -9.11 -3.73 -18.67
C LYS A 22 -8.34 -4.13 -17.41
N ALA A 23 -8.89 -5.06 -16.63
CA ALA A 23 -8.24 -5.55 -15.41
C ALA A 23 -6.93 -6.31 -15.71
N LEU A 24 -6.91 -7.16 -16.75
CA LEU A 24 -5.70 -7.87 -17.16
C LEU A 24 -4.64 -6.92 -17.72
N GLN A 25 -5.06 -5.92 -18.51
CA GLN A 25 -4.16 -4.87 -18.99
C GLN A 25 -3.56 -4.08 -17.82
N PHE A 26 -4.36 -3.74 -16.82
CA PHE A 26 -3.88 -3.08 -15.61
C PHE A 26 -2.83 -3.93 -14.87
N ILE A 27 -3.08 -5.24 -14.68
CA ILE A 27 -2.11 -6.15 -14.05
C ILE A 27 -0.78 -6.16 -14.83
N GLU A 28 -0.84 -6.31 -16.15
CA GLU A 28 0.36 -6.30 -17.02
C GLU A 28 1.12 -4.96 -16.89
N GLU A 29 0.41 -3.83 -16.89
CA GLU A 29 1.02 -2.51 -16.76
C GLU A 29 1.72 -2.33 -15.41
N VAL A 30 1.06 -2.66 -14.29
CA VAL A 30 1.64 -2.44 -12.95
C VAL A 30 2.76 -3.42 -12.62
N THR A 31 2.69 -4.64 -13.13
CA THR A 31 3.75 -5.65 -12.92
C THR A 31 4.97 -5.38 -13.79
N ARG A 32 4.79 -4.92 -15.04
CA ARG A 32 5.90 -4.54 -15.92
C ARG A 32 6.64 -3.28 -15.47
N ASN A 33 5.94 -2.35 -14.82
CA ASN A 33 6.49 -1.08 -14.37
C ASN A 33 6.65 -0.98 -12.84
N ALA A 34 6.81 -2.13 -12.16
CA ALA A 34 6.72 -2.24 -10.71
C ALA A 34 7.62 -1.26 -9.94
N GLU A 35 8.86 -1.02 -10.39
CA GLU A 35 9.77 -0.06 -9.74
C GLU A 35 9.18 1.36 -9.73
N SER A 36 8.77 1.85 -10.90
CA SER A 36 8.20 3.20 -11.03
C SER A 36 6.87 3.34 -10.29
N VAL A 37 6.06 2.28 -10.28
CA VAL A 37 4.78 2.25 -9.55
C VAL A 37 5.03 2.31 -8.05
N GLN A 38 5.95 1.51 -7.51
CA GLN A 38 6.29 1.53 -6.10
C GLN A 38 6.91 2.86 -5.66
N GLN A 39 7.72 3.49 -6.52
CA GLN A 39 8.25 4.83 -6.24
C GLN A 39 7.14 5.87 -6.12
N LYS A 40 6.20 5.91 -7.07
CA LYS A 40 5.04 6.83 -7.01
C LYS A 40 4.17 6.59 -5.78
N VAL A 41 3.92 5.31 -5.44
CA VAL A 41 3.15 4.96 -4.24
C VAL A 41 3.83 5.49 -2.98
N LEU A 42 5.16 5.36 -2.87
CA LEU A 42 5.90 5.91 -1.73
C LEU A 42 5.80 7.44 -1.68
N GLU A 43 6.03 8.11 -2.81
CA GLU A 43 5.93 9.57 -2.92
C GLU A 43 4.55 10.11 -2.51
N GLU A 44 3.47 9.44 -2.95
CA GLU A 44 2.09 9.78 -2.56
C GLU A 44 1.86 9.60 -1.05
N ILE A 45 2.33 8.49 -0.47
CA ILE A 45 2.23 8.22 0.97
C ILE A 45 2.97 9.30 1.76
N LEU A 46 4.22 9.61 1.40
CA LEU A 46 5.02 10.60 2.12
C LEU A 46 4.43 12.00 1.97
N SER A 47 3.96 12.38 0.78
CA SER A 47 3.29 13.66 0.54
C SER A 47 2.03 13.82 1.38
N ALA A 48 1.17 12.79 1.41
CA ALA A 48 -0.07 12.83 2.17
C ALA A 48 0.13 12.84 3.70
N ASN A 49 1.27 12.33 4.18
CA ASN A 49 1.55 12.14 5.60
C ASN A 49 2.68 13.04 6.15
N ALA A 50 3.20 13.98 5.35
CA ALA A 50 4.37 14.80 5.71
C ALA A 50 4.24 15.49 7.08
N GLU A 51 3.03 15.95 7.41
CA GLU A 51 2.75 16.67 8.66
C GLU A 51 2.32 15.78 9.83
N THR A 52 2.28 14.46 9.63
CA THR A 52 1.91 13.52 10.70
C THR A 52 2.92 13.54 11.83
N GLU A 53 2.45 13.30 13.06
CA GLU A 53 3.34 13.21 14.23
C GLU A 53 4.46 12.18 14.00
N TYR A 54 4.15 11.05 13.38
CA TYR A 54 5.12 9.98 13.15
C TYR A 54 6.24 10.42 12.18
N LEU A 55 5.91 10.94 10.99
CA LEU A 55 6.95 11.33 10.01
C LEU A 55 7.74 12.57 10.44
N ARG A 56 7.13 13.51 11.19
CA ARG A 56 7.86 14.67 11.73
C ARG A 56 8.99 14.29 12.69
N ARG A 57 8.87 13.16 13.42
CA ARG A 57 9.95 12.66 14.31
C ARG A 57 11.22 12.30 13.56
N PHE A 58 11.08 11.82 12.31
CA PHE A 58 12.19 11.38 11.47
C PHE A 58 12.74 12.48 10.55
N ARG A 59 12.26 13.72 10.71
CA ARG A 59 12.84 14.94 10.09
C ARG A 59 13.13 14.79 8.59
N LEU A 60 12.19 14.22 7.85
CA LEU A 60 12.28 14.11 6.39
C LEU A 60 12.38 15.48 5.68
N SER A 61 12.13 16.59 6.39
CA SER A 61 12.30 17.96 5.88
C SER A 61 11.47 18.23 4.62
N GLY A 62 10.29 17.61 4.52
CA GLY A 62 9.43 17.67 3.34
C GLY A 62 9.90 16.81 2.17
N SER A 63 11.00 16.06 2.31
CA SER A 63 11.41 15.11 1.29
C SER A 63 10.42 13.94 1.18
N ILE A 64 10.13 13.59 -0.06
CA ILE A 64 9.33 12.44 -0.46
C ILE A 64 10.15 11.41 -1.23
N ASP A 65 11.49 11.56 -1.26
CA ASP A 65 12.37 10.68 -2.01
C ASP A 65 12.68 9.37 -1.26
N ARG A 66 12.90 8.31 -2.03
CA ARG A 66 13.13 6.94 -1.54
C ARG A 66 14.36 6.84 -0.64
N ASP A 67 15.44 7.53 -0.97
CA ASP A 67 16.72 7.35 -0.29
C ASP A 67 16.70 8.06 1.06
N THR A 68 16.15 9.27 1.12
CA THR A 68 15.92 9.99 2.37
C THR A 68 14.97 9.23 3.29
N PHE A 69 13.89 8.62 2.75
CA PHE A 69 13.00 7.77 3.55
C PHE A 69 13.76 6.58 4.16
N LYS A 70 14.51 5.83 3.33
CA LYS A 70 15.27 4.66 3.78
C LYS A 70 16.35 4.98 4.80
N SER A 71 16.98 6.15 4.71
CA SER A 71 18.04 6.55 5.64
C SER A 71 17.52 7.08 6.98
N ASN A 72 16.28 7.60 7.04
CA ASN A 72 15.77 8.27 8.25
C ASN A 72 14.65 7.51 8.96
N VAL A 73 13.82 6.75 8.25
CA VAL A 73 12.68 6.03 8.85
C VAL A 73 13.09 4.59 9.18
N PRO A 74 13.05 4.18 10.45
CA PRO A 74 13.44 2.83 10.86
C PRO A 74 12.38 1.80 10.45
N VAL A 75 12.82 0.56 10.28
CA VAL A 75 11.92 -0.59 10.25
C VAL A 75 11.48 -0.86 11.68
N VAL A 76 10.16 -0.85 11.93
CA VAL A 76 9.57 -0.98 13.27
C VAL A 76 8.68 -2.22 13.39
N THR A 77 8.53 -2.67 14.62
CA THR A 77 7.60 -3.71 15.06
C THR A 77 6.24 -3.11 15.46
N TYR A 78 5.24 -3.96 15.66
CA TYR A 78 3.92 -3.52 16.10
C TYR A 78 3.96 -2.95 17.52
N GLU A 79 4.76 -3.59 18.38
CA GLU A 79 4.91 -3.26 19.79
C GLU A 79 5.51 -1.86 19.97
N GLU A 80 6.40 -1.45 19.06
CA GLU A 80 6.96 -0.08 19.01
C GLU A 80 5.95 0.99 18.58
N LEU A 81 4.85 0.61 17.91
CA LEU A 81 3.77 1.51 17.49
C LEU A 81 2.53 1.44 18.38
N GLN A 82 2.55 0.59 19.42
CA GLN A 82 1.36 0.27 20.20
C GLN A 82 0.77 1.51 20.88
N SER A 83 1.62 2.44 21.33
CA SER A 83 1.17 3.66 22.00
C SER A 83 0.39 4.58 21.06
N GLU A 84 0.87 4.76 19.84
CA GLU A 84 0.24 5.54 18.79
C GLU A 84 -1.07 4.89 18.36
N ILE A 85 -1.05 3.57 18.13
CA ILE A 85 -2.25 2.81 17.75
C ILE A 85 -3.33 2.94 18.82
N GLN A 86 -2.97 2.85 20.09
CA GLN A 86 -3.91 2.96 21.20
C GLN A 86 -4.54 4.36 21.27
N ARG A 87 -3.76 5.43 21.09
CA ARG A 87 -4.30 6.81 21.03
C ARG A 87 -5.32 6.98 19.89
N ILE A 88 -5.03 6.40 18.71
CA ILE A 88 -5.95 6.44 17.56
C ILE A 88 -7.28 5.74 17.90
N VAL A 89 -7.21 4.59 18.58
CA VAL A 89 -8.38 3.80 18.98
C VAL A 89 -9.22 4.53 20.04
N GLU A 90 -8.55 5.21 20.98
CA GLU A 90 -9.18 6.03 22.03
C GLU A 90 -9.79 7.33 21.50
N GLY A 91 -9.60 7.63 20.21
CA GLY A 91 -10.21 8.77 19.53
C GLY A 91 -9.38 10.04 19.53
N ASP A 92 -8.06 9.94 19.76
CA ASP A 92 -7.13 11.04 19.53
C ASP A 92 -7.18 11.44 18.05
N ARG A 93 -7.71 12.65 17.80
CA ARG A 93 -7.79 13.29 16.48
C ARG A 93 -6.81 14.44 16.34
N SER A 94 -5.62 14.32 16.93
CA SER A 94 -4.48 15.16 16.57
C SER A 94 -4.41 15.33 15.04
N PRO A 95 -3.97 16.50 14.52
CA PRO A 95 -4.49 17.13 13.29
C PRO A 95 -4.26 16.40 11.95
N SER A 96 -3.87 15.14 11.97
CA SER A 96 -3.33 14.39 10.84
C SER A 96 -3.57 12.88 10.95
N CYS A 97 -4.61 12.42 11.67
CA CYS A 97 -4.90 11.00 11.81
C CYS A 97 -6.06 10.58 10.89
N PRO A 98 -5.82 10.24 9.60
CA PRO A 98 -6.88 9.79 8.68
C PRO A 98 -7.36 8.36 8.98
N PHE A 99 -6.97 7.79 10.12
CA PHE A 99 -7.09 6.38 10.39
C PHE A 99 -8.37 6.02 11.16
N ILE A 100 -8.93 4.88 10.81
CA ILE A 100 -10.09 4.21 11.38
C ILE A 100 -9.55 2.86 11.89
N PRO A 101 -9.82 2.48 13.15
CA PRO A 101 -9.43 1.15 13.64
C PRO A 101 -10.09 0.06 12.80
N SER A 102 -9.31 -0.87 12.25
CA SER A 102 -9.82 -2.09 11.63
C SER A 102 -9.19 -3.33 12.29
N PRO A 103 -10.00 -4.36 12.62
CA PRO A 103 -9.46 -5.60 13.15
C PRO A 103 -8.68 -6.36 12.07
N SER A 104 -7.44 -6.77 12.37
CA SER A 104 -6.68 -7.69 11.53
C SER A 104 -6.89 -9.14 11.96
N SER A 105 -6.76 -10.07 11.01
CA SER A 105 -6.56 -11.50 11.28
C SER A 105 -5.25 -11.73 12.05
N SER A 106 -5.26 -12.66 13.00
CA SER A 106 -4.26 -12.83 14.05
C SER A 106 -3.02 -13.62 13.60
N LEU A 107 -1.84 -13.18 14.02
CA LEU A 107 -0.70 -14.05 14.33
C LEU A 107 -0.48 -13.96 15.85
N GLY A 108 -0.70 -15.04 16.61
CA GLY A 108 -0.36 -15.13 18.04
C GLY A 108 -1.50 -14.99 19.07
N GLY A 109 -2.77 -15.06 18.67
CA GLY A 109 -3.91 -15.26 19.59
C GLY A 109 -4.64 -14.00 20.05
N GLN A 110 -4.01 -12.83 20.06
CA GLN A 110 -4.70 -11.54 20.18
C GLN A 110 -4.86 -10.86 18.80
N ARG A 111 -5.96 -10.12 18.60
CA ARG A 111 -6.19 -9.37 17.36
C ARG A 111 -5.41 -8.06 17.44
N LYS A 112 -4.43 -7.90 16.56
CA LYS A 112 -3.73 -6.63 16.35
C LYS A 112 -4.68 -5.63 15.69
N LEU A 113 -4.71 -4.41 16.20
CA LEU A 113 -5.49 -3.32 15.63
C LEU A 113 -4.63 -2.65 14.57
N ILE A 114 -5.09 -2.67 13.33
CA ILE A 114 -4.37 -2.04 12.22
C ILE A 114 -5.17 -0.79 11.82
N PRO A 115 -4.63 0.41 12.04
CA PRO A 115 -5.27 1.63 11.58
C PRO A 115 -5.39 1.60 10.05
N THR A 116 -6.60 1.81 9.52
CA THR A 116 -6.89 1.86 8.07
C THR A 116 -7.40 3.24 7.68
N THR A 117 -7.26 3.67 6.43
CA THR A 117 -7.92 4.90 5.95
C THR A 117 -9.12 4.54 5.08
N LYS A 118 -9.97 5.51 4.74
CA LYS A 118 -11.05 5.31 3.75
C LYS A 118 -10.51 4.98 2.36
N VAL A 119 -9.42 5.65 1.95
CA VAL A 119 -8.72 5.40 0.67
C VAL A 119 -8.28 3.93 0.58
N GLU A 120 -7.86 3.34 1.70
CA GLU A 120 -7.48 1.93 1.74
C GLU A 120 -8.68 0.98 1.51
N MET A 121 -9.90 1.36 1.94
CA MET A 121 -11.09 0.57 1.65
C MET A 121 -11.38 0.53 0.14
N ASP A 122 -11.30 1.69 -0.53
CA ASP A 122 -11.49 1.79 -1.98
C ASP A 122 -10.44 0.95 -2.75
N ARG A 123 -9.19 0.93 -2.26
CA ARG A 123 -8.12 0.10 -2.85
C ARG A 123 -8.39 -1.41 -2.73
N ARG A 124 -8.97 -1.86 -1.61
CA ARG A 124 -9.33 -3.28 -1.42
C ARG A 124 -10.42 -3.75 -2.38
N ASP A 125 -11.35 -2.86 -2.73
CA ASP A 125 -12.39 -3.18 -3.72
C ASP A 125 -11.79 -3.39 -5.11
N ILE A 126 -10.76 -2.61 -5.48
CA ILE A 126 -10.02 -2.81 -6.72
C ILE A 126 -9.36 -4.18 -6.73
N LEU A 127 -8.60 -4.55 -5.69
CA LEU A 127 -7.93 -5.85 -5.60
C LEU A 127 -8.90 -7.03 -5.70
N THR A 128 -10.06 -6.92 -5.04
CA THR A 128 -11.12 -7.95 -5.11
C THR A 128 -11.64 -8.13 -6.53
N ASN A 129 -11.79 -7.03 -7.27
CA ASN A 129 -12.22 -7.03 -8.67
C ASN A 129 -11.15 -7.60 -9.64
N LEU A 130 -9.86 -7.57 -9.30
CA LEU A 130 -8.78 -8.12 -10.13
C LEU A 130 -8.69 -9.66 -10.08
N ARG A 131 -9.27 -10.31 -9.08
CA ARG A 131 -9.21 -11.77 -8.93
C ARG A 131 -10.01 -12.51 -10.01
N MET A 132 -11.24 -12.07 -10.28
CA MET A 132 -12.14 -12.76 -11.22
C MET A 132 -11.62 -12.80 -12.67
N PRO A 133 -11.04 -11.71 -13.21
CA PRO A 133 -10.41 -11.72 -14.54
C PRO A 133 -9.31 -12.77 -14.69
N VAL A 134 -8.51 -13.02 -13.65
CA VAL A 134 -7.42 -14.02 -13.69
C VAL A 134 -7.97 -15.45 -13.63
N MET A 135 -9.01 -15.69 -12.83
CA MET A 135 -9.60 -17.03 -12.67
C MET A 135 -10.54 -17.45 -13.82
N SER A 136 -10.87 -16.53 -14.73
CA SER A 136 -11.81 -16.76 -15.84
C SER A 136 -11.12 -16.87 -17.21
N LEU A 137 -9.80 -17.07 -17.20
CA LEU A 137 -8.97 -17.36 -18.37
C LEU A 137 -8.84 -18.86 -18.61
#